data_AF-A0A9Q0XP04-F1
#
_entry.id   AF-A0A9Q0XP04-F1
#
_cell.length_a   1.000
_cell.length_b   1.000
_cell.length_c   1.000
_cell.angle_alpha   90.00
_cell.angle_beta   90.00
_cell.angle_gamma   90.00
#
_symmetry.space_group_name_H-M   'P 1'
#
loop_
_entity.id
_entity.type
_entity.pdbx_description
1 polymer ?
#
loop_
_entity_poly.entity_id
_entity_poly.type
_entity_poly.pdbx_seq_one_letter_code
_entity_poly.pdbx_strand_id
1 'polypeptide(L)'
;MLAADTGIVEEWLSEFKTVPEASIPSYANNLKDKISLVSSLYKVIQDLQSELLEPVCHQLFEFYRSGEELLLQFTLQFLPELIWCYLAVSASKDLQSSGCIEALLLGVYNLEIVDKDGHSRVLSFTIPSLSKPSPSSIGSMALTEGALSQHGLSRVVYSGPHLQREMLTAQNRFEVLTFLLLRYNAALSYMPAVSLQSLCQICSRICVCGYPRQQVRKYKGINSRIPISSEFMVQMLTGIYYAFRLAKQQQQ
;
A
#
# COMPACT_ATOMS: atom_id res chain seq x y z
N MET A 1 -0.91 -21.04 -21.94
CA MET A 1 -0.95 -20.62 -20.52
C MET A 1 -1.39 -19.15 -20.40
N LEU A 2 -0.77 -18.21 -21.13
CA LEU A 2 -1.17 -16.79 -21.15
C LEU A 2 -2.66 -16.57 -21.53
N ALA A 3 -3.17 -17.25 -22.57
CA ALA A 3 -4.57 -17.09 -22.99
C ALA A 3 -5.61 -17.48 -21.91
N ALA A 4 -5.28 -18.44 -21.03
CA ALA A 4 -6.16 -18.83 -19.93
C ALA A 4 -6.14 -17.78 -18.80
N ASP A 5 -4.97 -17.19 -18.53
CA ASP A 5 -4.83 -16.11 -17.55
C ASP A 5 -5.60 -14.84 -17.99
N THR A 6 -5.53 -14.51 -19.28
CA THR A 6 -6.28 -13.40 -19.90
C THR A 6 -7.80 -13.58 -19.75
N GLY A 7 -8.31 -14.77 -20.10
CA GLY A 7 -9.75 -15.05 -20.01
C GLY A 7 -10.33 -14.93 -18.61
N ILE A 8 -9.57 -15.33 -17.56
CA ILE A 8 -9.99 -15.18 -16.16
C ILE A 8 -10.16 -13.69 -15.78
N VAL A 9 -9.25 -12.84 -16.25
CA VAL A 9 -9.30 -11.40 -15.95
C VAL A 9 -10.43 -10.74 -16.72
N GLU A 10 -10.63 -11.09 -17.99
CA GLU A 10 -11.75 -10.59 -18.81
C GLU A 10 -13.12 -10.98 -18.21
N GLU A 11 -13.26 -12.24 -17.76
CA GLU A 11 -14.46 -12.70 -17.07
C GLU A 11 -14.69 -11.88 -15.79
N TRP A 12 -13.67 -11.69 -14.96
CA TRP A 12 -13.76 -10.86 -13.75
C TRP A 12 -14.14 -9.39 -14.03
N LEU A 13 -13.60 -8.81 -15.10
CA LEU A 13 -13.95 -7.46 -15.56
C LEU A 13 -15.41 -7.39 -16.02
N SER A 14 -15.93 -8.45 -16.64
CA SER A 14 -17.32 -8.53 -17.08
C SER A 14 -18.30 -8.78 -15.93
N GLU A 15 -17.92 -9.65 -14.99
CA GLU A 15 -18.72 -10.05 -13.83
C GLU A 15 -19.08 -8.82 -13.00
N PHE A 16 -18.09 -8.01 -12.61
CA PHE A 16 -18.32 -6.86 -11.73
C PHE A 16 -19.27 -5.80 -12.31
N LYS A 17 -19.24 -5.58 -13.62
CA LYS A 17 -20.15 -4.64 -14.30
C LYS A 17 -21.62 -5.00 -14.15
N THR A 18 -21.91 -6.28 -13.88
CA THR A 18 -23.28 -6.80 -13.73
C THR A 18 -23.72 -6.91 -12.27
N VAL A 19 -22.83 -6.67 -11.30
CA VAL A 19 -23.12 -6.81 -9.87
C VAL A 19 -23.95 -5.62 -9.37
N PRO A 20 -25.17 -5.83 -8.86
CA PRO A 20 -25.94 -4.75 -8.22
C PRO A 20 -25.27 -4.23 -6.95
N GLU A 21 -25.41 -2.94 -6.65
CA GLU A 21 -24.83 -2.30 -5.45
C GLU A 21 -25.14 -3.05 -4.15
N ALA A 22 -26.37 -3.52 -3.98
CA ALA A 22 -26.81 -4.28 -2.81
C ALA A 22 -26.07 -5.62 -2.60
N SER A 23 -25.42 -6.14 -3.65
CA SER A 23 -24.70 -7.42 -3.63
C SER A 23 -23.18 -7.28 -3.58
N ILE A 24 -22.65 -6.04 -3.60
CA ILE A 24 -21.22 -5.75 -3.50
C ILE A 24 -20.56 -6.45 -2.30
N PRO A 25 -21.12 -6.44 -1.08
CA PRO A 25 -20.50 -7.13 0.06
C PRO A 25 -20.42 -8.65 -0.12
N SER A 26 -21.42 -9.25 -0.76
CA SER A 26 -21.42 -10.69 -1.08
C SER A 26 -20.37 -11.02 -2.14
N TYR A 27 -20.25 -10.17 -3.16
CA TYR A 27 -19.24 -10.29 -4.19
C TYR A 27 -17.82 -10.19 -3.61
N ALA A 28 -17.58 -9.19 -2.74
CA ALA A 28 -16.30 -8.97 -2.09
C ALA A 28 -15.86 -10.15 -1.22
N ASN A 29 -16.81 -10.78 -0.51
CA ASN A 29 -16.54 -11.99 0.27
C ASN A 29 -16.05 -13.17 -0.57
N ASN A 30 -16.53 -13.30 -1.82
CA ASN A 30 -16.15 -14.39 -2.71
C ASN A 30 -14.80 -14.16 -3.42
N LEU A 31 -14.34 -12.90 -3.53
CA LEU A 31 -13.10 -12.56 -4.22
C LEU A 31 -11.84 -13.12 -3.53
N LYS A 32 -11.85 -13.21 -2.20
CA LYS A 32 -10.70 -13.70 -1.41
C LYS A 32 -10.30 -15.13 -1.76
N ASP A 33 -11.26 -15.93 -2.24
CA ASP A 33 -11.06 -17.34 -2.57
C ASP A 33 -10.59 -17.54 -4.04
N LYS A 34 -10.63 -16.49 -4.86
CA LYS A 34 -10.22 -16.52 -6.28
C LYS A 34 -8.70 -16.35 -6.43
N ILE A 35 -7.92 -17.33 -5.94
CA ILE A 35 -6.44 -17.29 -5.96
C ILE A 35 -5.87 -17.19 -7.40
N SER A 36 -6.49 -17.89 -8.36
CA SER A 36 -6.10 -17.83 -9.77
C SER A 36 -6.24 -16.43 -10.35
N LEU A 37 -7.33 -15.73 -10.03
CA LEU A 37 -7.55 -14.34 -10.42
C LEU A 37 -6.45 -13.44 -9.86
N VAL A 38 -6.14 -13.54 -8.56
CA VAL A 38 -5.07 -12.73 -7.94
C VAL A 38 -3.74 -12.96 -8.66
N SER A 39 -3.39 -14.21 -8.98
CA SER A 39 -2.18 -14.51 -9.74
C SER A 39 -2.20 -13.91 -11.15
N SER A 40 -3.33 -13.93 -11.85
CA SER A 40 -3.46 -13.34 -13.18
C SER A 40 -3.37 -11.81 -13.12
N LEU A 41 -3.96 -11.17 -12.11
CA LEU A 41 -3.87 -9.72 -11.90
C LEU A 41 -2.43 -9.27 -11.65
N TYR A 42 -1.65 -9.99 -10.86
CA TYR A 42 -0.21 -9.71 -10.70
C TYR A 42 0.54 -9.75 -12.04
N LYS A 43 0.24 -10.74 -12.91
CA LYS A 43 0.86 -10.84 -14.24
C LYS A 43 0.49 -9.65 -15.12
N VAL A 44 -0.79 -9.24 -15.13
CA VAL A 44 -1.25 -8.07 -15.88
C VAL A 44 -0.56 -6.79 -15.38
N ILE A 45 -0.45 -6.60 -14.06
CA ILE A 45 0.22 -5.42 -13.48
C ILE A 45 1.72 -5.39 -13.80
N GLN A 46 2.36 -6.56 -13.88
CA GLN A 46 3.78 -6.70 -14.23
C GLN A 46 4.05 -6.50 -15.73
N ASP A 47 3.06 -6.75 -16.59
CA ASP A 47 3.15 -6.57 -18.03
C ASP A 47 2.59 -5.19 -18.44
N LEU A 48 3.48 -4.21 -18.49
CA LEU A 48 3.14 -2.81 -18.83
C LEU A 48 2.59 -2.62 -20.26
N GLN A 49 2.71 -3.64 -21.12
CA GLN A 49 2.18 -3.61 -22.49
C GLN A 49 0.85 -4.37 -22.60
N SER A 50 0.32 -4.86 -21.47
CA SER A 50 -0.94 -5.59 -21.46
C SER A 50 -2.12 -4.67 -21.78
N GLU A 51 -2.94 -5.06 -22.76
CA GLU A 51 -4.20 -4.39 -23.09
C GLU A 51 -5.21 -4.41 -21.92
N LEU A 52 -5.04 -5.35 -20.97
CA LEU A 52 -5.88 -5.46 -19.79
C LEU A 52 -5.44 -4.55 -18.64
N LEU A 53 -4.27 -3.91 -18.72
CA LEU A 53 -3.73 -3.13 -17.60
C LEU A 53 -4.62 -1.95 -17.24
N GLU A 54 -5.07 -1.18 -18.24
CA GLU A 54 -5.95 -0.03 -18.03
C GLU A 54 -7.31 -0.41 -17.42
N PRO A 55 -8.09 -1.37 -17.97
CA PRO A 55 -9.36 -1.76 -17.36
C PRO A 55 -9.19 -2.39 -15.97
N VAL A 56 -8.09 -3.11 -15.72
CA VAL A 56 -7.75 -3.60 -14.38
C VAL A 56 -7.51 -2.45 -13.41
N CYS A 57 -6.70 -1.46 -13.78
CA CYS A 57 -6.44 -0.29 -12.93
C CYS A 57 -7.74 0.46 -12.63
N HIS A 58 -8.61 0.63 -13.63
CA HIS A 58 -9.91 1.27 -13.46
C HIS A 58 -10.82 0.49 -12.51
N GLN A 59 -10.95 -0.82 -12.67
CA GLN A 59 -11.78 -1.64 -11.78
C GLN A 59 -11.24 -1.67 -10.34
N LEU A 60 -9.91 -1.73 -10.16
CA LEU A 60 -9.28 -1.62 -8.85
C LEU A 60 -9.56 -0.27 -8.18
N PHE A 61 -9.62 0.82 -8.95
CA PHE A 61 -10.01 2.12 -8.45
C PHE A 61 -11.49 2.15 -8.04
N GLU A 62 -12.39 1.60 -8.83
CA GLU A 62 -13.82 1.51 -8.48
C GLU A 62 -14.05 0.64 -7.23
N PHE A 63 -13.31 -0.46 -7.08
CA PHE A 63 -13.29 -1.26 -5.86
C PHE A 63 -12.91 -0.42 -4.64
N TYR A 64 -11.87 0.39 -4.78
CA TYR A 64 -11.40 1.27 -3.72
C TYR A 64 -12.44 2.34 -3.38
N ARG A 65 -13.05 2.93 -4.40
CA ARG A 65 -14.05 4.00 -4.30
C ARG A 65 -15.36 3.53 -3.66
N SER A 66 -15.71 2.25 -3.78
CA SER A 66 -16.93 1.68 -3.19
C SER A 66 -17.02 1.85 -1.66
N GLY A 67 -15.89 1.99 -0.96
CA GLY A 67 -15.84 2.04 0.49
C GLY A 67 -16.02 0.70 1.20
N GLU A 68 -16.24 -0.39 0.45
CA GLU A 68 -16.33 -1.75 0.98
C GLU A 68 -14.95 -2.23 1.45
N GLU A 69 -14.80 -2.57 2.74
CA GLU A 69 -13.50 -2.85 3.36
C GLU A 69 -12.76 -4.01 2.68
N LEU A 70 -13.47 -5.06 2.27
CA LEU A 70 -12.89 -6.21 1.58
C LEU A 70 -12.36 -5.84 0.19
N LEU A 71 -13.04 -4.94 -0.53
CA LEU A 71 -12.60 -4.48 -1.85
C LEU A 71 -11.42 -3.52 -1.74
N LEU A 72 -11.43 -2.64 -0.73
CA LEU A 72 -10.29 -1.81 -0.36
C LEU A 72 -9.04 -2.66 -0.10
N GLN A 73 -9.18 -3.70 0.74
CA GLN A 73 -8.09 -4.65 1.03
C GLN A 73 -7.64 -5.42 -0.22
N PHE A 74 -8.59 -5.86 -1.04
CA PHE A 74 -8.30 -6.54 -2.31
C PHE A 74 -7.46 -5.66 -3.24
N THR A 75 -7.76 -4.37 -3.37
CA THR A 75 -6.95 -3.44 -4.16
C THR A 75 -5.58 -3.18 -3.51
N LEU A 76 -5.54 -2.97 -2.18
CA LEU A 76 -4.30 -2.69 -1.45
C LEU A 76 -3.27 -3.82 -1.56
N GLN A 77 -3.70 -5.08 -1.74
CA GLN A 77 -2.76 -6.20 -1.87
C GLN A 77 -1.77 -6.03 -3.04
N PHE A 78 -2.18 -5.34 -4.12
CA PHE A 78 -1.38 -5.10 -5.31
C PHE A 78 -0.53 -3.83 -5.23
N LEU A 79 -0.72 -3.01 -4.19
CA LEU A 79 -0.07 -1.71 -4.05
C LEU A 79 1.47 -1.78 -4.14
N PRO A 80 2.17 -2.75 -3.50
CA PRO A 80 3.62 -2.84 -3.64
C PRO A 80 4.06 -2.95 -5.11
N GLU A 81 3.39 -3.82 -5.88
CA GLU A 81 3.67 -4.06 -7.30
C GLU A 81 3.38 -2.82 -8.15
N LEU A 82 2.25 -2.16 -7.91
CA LEU A 82 1.90 -0.91 -8.59
C LEU A 82 2.95 0.18 -8.35
N ILE A 83 3.44 0.32 -7.11
CA ILE A 83 4.52 1.27 -6.78
C ILE A 83 5.81 0.92 -7.52
N TRP A 84 6.19 -0.37 -7.58
CA TRP A 84 7.35 -0.80 -8.34
C TRP A 84 7.23 -0.45 -9.82
N CYS A 85 6.11 -0.82 -10.45
CA CYS A 85 5.85 -0.55 -11.86
C CYS A 85 5.92 0.95 -12.16
N TYR A 86 5.28 1.79 -11.34
CA TYR A 86 5.36 3.25 -11.48
C TYR A 86 6.79 3.78 -11.37
N LEU A 87 7.54 3.37 -10.34
CA LEU A 87 8.91 3.85 -10.13
C LEU A 87 9.88 3.35 -11.21
N ALA A 88 9.68 2.12 -11.68
CA ALA A 88 10.42 1.51 -12.77
C ALA A 88 10.24 2.32 -14.07
N VAL A 89 8.99 2.60 -14.46
CA VAL A 89 8.70 3.39 -15.67
C VAL A 89 9.21 4.82 -15.55
N SER A 90 9.03 5.43 -14.38
CA SER A 90 9.57 6.76 -14.08
C SER A 90 11.10 6.82 -14.25
N ALA A 91 11.80 5.71 -13.97
CA ALA A 91 13.26 5.63 -14.06
C ALA A 91 13.76 5.28 -15.47
N SER A 92 12.94 4.62 -16.31
CA SER A 92 13.27 4.30 -17.71
C SER A 92 13.05 5.47 -18.67
N LYS A 93 12.39 6.56 -18.22
CA LYS A 93 11.96 7.72 -19.03
C LYS A 93 10.95 7.37 -20.15
N ASP A 94 10.39 6.17 -20.11
CA ASP A 94 9.35 5.73 -21.03
C ASP A 94 7.96 6.11 -20.48
N LEU A 95 7.68 7.41 -20.44
CA LEU A 95 6.52 7.95 -19.72
C LEU A 95 5.16 7.59 -20.35
N GLN A 96 5.15 7.04 -21.57
CA GLN A 96 3.93 6.73 -22.31
C GLN A 96 3.27 5.40 -21.88
N SER A 97 3.96 4.53 -21.14
CA SER A 97 3.54 3.15 -20.91
C SER A 97 2.83 2.85 -19.57
N SER A 98 2.54 3.85 -18.70
CA SER A 98 1.90 3.54 -17.39
C SER A 98 0.96 4.59 -16.78
N GLY A 99 0.36 5.47 -17.60
CA GLY A 99 -0.54 6.52 -17.10
C GLY A 99 -1.71 6.01 -16.24
N CYS A 100 -2.21 4.79 -16.50
CA CYS A 100 -3.28 4.17 -15.71
C CYS A 100 -2.85 3.79 -14.28
N ILE A 101 -1.60 3.34 -14.09
CA ILE A 101 -1.06 3.03 -12.76
C ILE A 101 -0.89 4.33 -11.95
N GLU A 102 -0.36 5.38 -12.58
CA GLU A 102 -0.26 6.70 -11.96
C GLU A 102 -1.64 7.22 -11.55
N ALA A 103 -2.63 7.14 -12.44
CA ALA A 103 -4.00 7.57 -12.16
C ALA A 103 -4.63 6.78 -11.00
N LEU A 104 -4.43 5.45 -10.95
CA LEU A 104 -4.89 4.61 -9.85
C LEU A 104 -4.25 5.03 -8.52
N LEU A 105 -2.91 5.14 -8.46
CA LEU A 105 -2.19 5.51 -7.25
C LEU A 105 -2.63 6.89 -6.74
N LEU A 106 -2.74 7.86 -7.66
CA LEU A 106 -3.17 9.22 -7.34
C LEU A 106 -4.63 9.27 -6.86
N GLY A 107 -5.52 8.53 -7.53
CA GLY A 107 -6.93 8.43 -7.16
C GLY A 107 -7.10 7.83 -5.77
N VAL A 108 -6.42 6.71 -5.49
CA VAL A 108 -6.42 6.07 -4.17
C VAL A 108 -5.88 7.00 -3.09
N TYR A 109 -4.80 7.74 -3.38
CA TYR A 109 -4.24 8.72 -2.46
C TYR A 109 -5.27 9.80 -2.11
N ASN A 110 -5.91 10.39 -3.13
CA ASN A 110 -6.90 11.46 -2.93
C ASN A 110 -8.11 10.97 -2.12
N LEU A 111 -8.53 9.71 -2.28
CA LEU A 111 -9.58 9.10 -1.45
C LEU A 111 -9.14 8.88 0.00
N GLU A 112 -7.88 8.51 0.24
CA GLU A 112 -7.40 8.19 1.58
C GLU A 112 -7.02 9.41 2.44
N ILE A 113 -6.71 10.55 1.83
CA ILE A 113 -6.37 11.78 2.56
C ILE A 113 -7.61 12.50 3.12
N VAL A 114 -8.81 12.10 2.72
CA VAL A 114 -10.08 12.57 3.28
C VAL A 114 -10.67 11.53 4.24
N ASP A 115 -11.36 11.98 5.27
CA ASP A 115 -12.17 11.12 6.13
C ASP A 115 -13.60 10.96 5.57
N LYS A 116 -14.42 10.18 6.29
CA LYS A 116 -15.80 9.89 5.88
C LYS A 116 -16.69 11.13 5.86
N ASP A 117 -16.31 12.17 6.60
CA ASP A 117 -17.03 13.44 6.71
C ASP A 117 -16.52 14.48 5.69
N GLY A 118 -15.52 14.12 4.87
CA GLY A 118 -14.92 14.98 3.86
C GLY A 118 -13.84 15.92 4.39
N HIS A 119 -13.42 15.78 5.65
CA HIS A 119 -12.33 16.58 6.21
C HIS A 119 -10.97 15.97 5.90
N SER A 120 -9.92 16.81 5.88
CA SER A 120 -8.55 16.32 5.74
C SER A 120 -8.17 15.42 6.90
N ARG A 121 -7.77 14.20 6.58
CA ARG A 121 -7.34 13.20 7.56
C ARG A 121 -6.03 13.62 8.20
N VAL A 122 -6.02 13.67 9.53
CA VAL A 122 -4.83 13.90 10.34
C VAL A 122 -4.59 12.69 11.23
N LEU A 123 -3.49 11.98 10.98
CA LEU A 123 -3.09 10.83 11.77
C LEU A 123 -2.25 11.28 12.96
N SER A 124 -2.77 11.04 14.15
CA SER A 124 -2.15 11.43 15.40
C SER A 124 -2.32 10.36 16.46
N PHE A 125 -1.35 10.22 17.35
CA PHE A 125 -1.46 9.38 18.53
C PHE A 125 -1.09 10.19 19.77
N THR A 126 -1.48 9.67 20.93
CA THR A 126 -1.14 10.28 22.21
C THR A 126 0.03 9.53 22.81
N ILE A 127 1.10 10.24 23.17
CA ILE A 127 2.23 9.64 23.86
C ILE A 127 1.75 9.22 25.26
N PRO A 128 1.81 7.92 25.62
CA PRO A 128 1.41 7.47 26.94
C PRO A 128 2.36 8.03 28.00
N SER A 129 1.82 8.33 29.18
CA SER A 129 2.57 8.86 30.31
C SER A 129 2.39 7.96 31.51
N LEU A 130 3.50 7.56 32.15
CA LEU A 130 3.48 6.80 33.41
C LEU A 130 2.88 7.61 34.56
N SER A 131 2.83 8.94 34.41
CA SER A 131 2.20 9.87 35.35
C SER A 131 0.67 9.78 35.35
N LYS A 132 0.06 9.11 34.37
CA LYS A 132 -1.39 8.90 34.30
C LYS A 132 -1.74 7.44 34.55
N PRO A 133 -2.81 7.16 35.32
CA PRO A 133 -3.24 5.79 35.58
C PRO A 133 -3.59 5.09 34.26
N SER A 134 -2.94 3.97 34.00
CA SER A 134 -3.27 3.03 32.93
C SER A 134 -4.03 1.83 33.52
N PRO A 135 -4.81 1.08 32.71
CA PRO A 135 -5.62 -0.04 33.21
C PRO A 135 -4.80 -1.19 33.84
N SER A 136 -3.48 -1.21 33.64
CA SER A 136 -2.56 -2.11 34.33
C SER A 136 -2.03 -1.42 35.58
N SER A 137 -2.28 -1.98 36.77
CA SER A 137 -1.70 -1.51 38.03
C SER A 137 -0.19 -1.68 38.00
N ILE A 138 0.52 -0.61 37.65
CA ILE A 138 1.94 -0.49 37.91
C ILE A 138 2.03 -0.15 39.40
N GLY A 139 2.57 -1.08 40.19
CA GLY A 139 2.82 -0.87 41.61
C GLY A 139 3.55 0.45 41.83
N SER A 140 3.18 1.14 42.92
CA SER A 140 3.52 2.54 43.24
C SER A 140 4.99 2.92 42.98
N MET A 141 5.32 3.26 41.73
CA MET A 141 6.58 3.94 41.42
C MET A 141 6.39 5.39 41.84
N ALA A 142 7.22 5.84 42.79
CA ALA A 142 7.24 7.22 43.26
C ALA A 142 7.75 8.14 42.13
N LEU A 143 6.83 8.55 41.24
CA LEU A 143 7.07 9.66 40.33
C LEU A 143 7.01 10.96 41.16
N THR A 144 8.00 11.83 40.99
CA THR A 144 8.01 13.12 41.67
C THR A 144 6.86 13.99 41.16
N GLU A 145 6.28 14.80 42.04
CA GLU A 145 5.17 15.72 41.71
C GLU A 145 5.49 16.67 40.54
N GLY A 146 6.78 17.00 40.35
CA GLY A 146 7.29 17.72 39.18
C GLY A 146 7.23 16.95 37.86
N ALA A 147 7.41 15.62 37.86
CA ALA A 147 7.26 14.76 36.69
C ALA A 147 5.78 14.47 36.35
N LEU A 148 4.89 14.55 37.36
CA LEU A 148 3.44 14.40 37.19
C LEU A 148 2.79 15.64 36.53
N SER A 149 3.28 16.83 36.87
CA SER A 149 2.71 18.11 36.43
C SER A 149 3.14 18.58 35.03
N GLN A 150 4.30 18.14 34.52
CA GLN A 150 4.85 18.65 33.25
C GLN A 150 4.54 17.80 32.00
N HIS A 151 4.16 16.52 32.16
CA HIS A 151 3.85 15.64 31.03
C HIS A 151 2.36 15.30 30.99
N GLY A 152 1.56 16.28 30.56
CA GLY A 152 0.24 16.05 30.00
C GLY A 152 0.31 15.06 28.83
N LEU A 153 -0.81 14.42 28.51
CA LEU A 153 -0.92 13.55 27.33
C LEU A 153 -0.62 14.38 26.08
N SER A 154 0.58 14.24 25.54
CA SER A 154 0.99 14.97 24.33
C SER A 154 0.45 14.24 23.11
N ARG A 155 -0.46 14.90 22.40
CA ARG A 155 -0.95 14.43 21.11
C ARG A 155 0.05 14.84 20.03
N VAL A 156 0.61 13.86 19.34
CA VAL A 156 1.59 14.06 18.27
C VAL A 156 0.98 13.66 16.95
N VAL A 157 1.07 14.56 15.97
CA VAL A 157 0.70 14.29 14.58
C VAL A 157 1.91 13.65 13.90
N TYR A 158 1.70 12.47 13.30
CA TYR A 158 2.76 11.76 12.58
C TYR A 158 2.51 11.68 11.08
N SER A 159 1.31 12.03 10.61
CA SER A 159 1.01 12.16 9.18
C SER A 159 -0.20 13.07 8.96
N GLY A 160 -0.07 13.98 8.00
CA GLY A 160 -1.14 14.90 7.60
C GLY A 160 -1.19 16.21 8.40
N PRO A 161 -2.06 17.15 7.99
CA PRO A 161 -2.99 17.04 6.86
C PRO A 161 -2.27 17.01 5.51
N HIS A 162 -2.79 16.20 4.58
CA HIS A 162 -2.26 16.07 3.22
C HIS A 162 -3.14 16.83 2.23
N LEU A 163 -2.54 17.35 1.16
CA LEU A 163 -3.24 18.11 0.12
C LEU A 163 -3.58 17.24 -1.08
N GLN A 164 -4.78 17.40 -1.62
CA GLN A 164 -5.19 16.75 -2.86
C GLN A 164 -4.25 17.11 -4.01
N ARG A 165 -3.97 16.13 -4.87
CA ARG A 165 -3.08 16.30 -6.02
C ARG A 165 -3.80 15.94 -7.32
N GLU A 166 -3.60 16.74 -8.36
CA GLU A 166 -4.15 16.51 -9.70
C GLU A 166 -3.23 15.67 -10.59
N MET A 167 -1.92 15.65 -10.31
CA MET A 167 -0.92 14.89 -11.04
C MET A 167 0.25 14.47 -10.13
N LEU A 168 0.94 13.37 -10.46
CA LEU A 168 2.20 13.03 -9.81
C LEU A 168 3.36 13.77 -10.48
N THR A 169 4.13 14.48 -9.67
CA THR A 169 5.32 15.22 -10.09
C THR A 169 6.54 14.68 -9.37
N ALA A 170 7.74 14.99 -9.86
CA ALA A 170 8.98 14.60 -9.19
C ALA A 170 9.07 15.10 -7.73
N GLN A 171 8.39 16.20 -7.41
CA GLN A 171 8.37 16.82 -6.07
C GLN A 171 7.41 16.11 -5.11
N ASN A 172 6.18 15.81 -5.56
CA ASN A 172 5.13 15.27 -4.69
C ASN A 172 5.07 13.73 -4.68
N ARG A 173 5.69 13.04 -5.65
CA ARG A 173 5.50 11.59 -5.81
C ARG A 173 5.85 10.79 -4.56
N PHE A 174 6.91 11.14 -3.84
CA PHE A 174 7.27 10.40 -2.63
C PHE A 174 6.41 10.75 -1.43
N GLU A 175 5.80 11.94 -1.37
CA GLU A 175 4.77 12.25 -0.37
C GLU A 175 3.56 11.33 -0.57
N VAL A 176 3.09 11.22 -1.82
CA VAL A 176 1.98 10.34 -2.20
C VAL A 176 2.30 8.87 -1.94
N LEU A 177 3.41 8.36 -2.48
CA LEU A 177 3.79 6.95 -2.34
C LEU A 177 4.06 6.57 -0.88
N THR A 178 4.62 7.48 -0.07
CA THR A 178 4.84 7.24 1.36
C THR A 178 3.52 7.13 2.11
N PHE A 179 2.55 8.01 1.81
CA PHE A 179 1.23 7.93 2.43
C PHE A 179 0.49 6.65 2.02
N LEU A 180 0.52 6.28 0.74
CA LEU A 180 -0.05 5.01 0.27
C LEU A 180 0.58 3.81 0.98
N LEU A 181 1.91 3.78 1.12
CA LEU A 181 2.60 2.72 1.83
C LEU A 181 2.27 2.71 3.34
N LEU A 182 2.04 3.87 3.95
CA LEU A 182 1.52 3.97 5.31
C LEU A 182 0.10 3.36 5.42
N ARG A 183 -0.76 3.57 4.42
CA ARG A 183 -2.09 2.96 4.37
C ARG A 183 -2.03 1.44 4.19
N TYR A 184 -1.11 0.95 3.36
CA TYR A 184 -0.80 -0.47 3.27
C TYR A 184 -0.36 -1.03 4.64
N ASN A 185 0.55 -0.33 5.32
CA ASN A 185 1.06 -0.73 6.63
C ASN A 185 -0.04 -0.80 7.70
N ALA A 186 -1.08 0.04 7.61
CA ALA A 186 -2.23 0.00 8.50
C ALA A 186 -3.10 -1.26 8.33
N ALA A 187 -2.99 -1.97 7.20
CA ALA A 187 -3.78 -3.15 6.86
C ALA A 187 -2.96 -4.45 6.79
N LEU A 188 -1.71 -4.46 7.29
CA LEU A 188 -0.79 -5.61 7.17
C LEU A 188 -1.35 -6.94 7.70
N SER A 189 -2.20 -6.89 8.73
CA SER A 189 -2.87 -8.08 9.30
C SER A 189 -3.81 -8.79 8.33
N TYR A 190 -4.32 -8.07 7.33
CA TYR A 190 -5.25 -8.57 6.34
C TYR A 190 -4.58 -8.91 5.00
N MET A 191 -3.29 -8.55 4.84
CA MET A 191 -2.58 -8.77 3.59
C MET A 191 -2.21 -10.24 3.40
N PRO A 192 -2.51 -10.84 2.23
CA PRO A 192 -2.15 -12.23 1.96
C PRO A 192 -0.63 -12.38 1.83
N ALA A 193 -0.15 -13.61 2.04
CA ALA A 193 1.28 -13.93 1.97
C ALA A 193 1.94 -13.51 0.64
N VAL A 194 1.22 -13.62 -0.48
CA VAL A 194 1.68 -13.19 -1.81
C VAL A 194 1.96 -11.69 -1.84
N SER A 195 1.11 -10.87 -1.22
CA SER A 195 1.30 -9.42 -1.13
C SER A 195 2.52 -9.06 -0.27
N LEU A 196 2.70 -9.71 0.87
CA LEU A 196 3.87 -9.51 1.73
C LEU A 196 5.18 -9.96 1.05
N GLN A 197 5.14 -11.03 0.27
CA GLN A 197 6.27 -11.47 -0.56
C GLN A 197 6.60 -10.45 -1.64
N SER A 198 5.60 -9.93 -2.37
CA SER A 198 5.77 -8.85 -3.35
C SER A 198 6.39 -7.61 -2.69
N LEU A 199 5.86 -7.17 -1.54
CA LEU A 199 6.44 -6.08 -0.74
C LEU A 199 7.92 -6.31 -0.45
N CYS A 200 8.29 -7.47 0.10
CA CYS A 200 9.68 -7.77 0.46
C CYS A 200 10.61 -7.75 -0.76
N GLN A 201 10.17 -8.36 -1.87
CA GLN A 201 10.93 -8.41 -3.11
C GLN A 201 11.13 -7.01 -3.69
N ILE A 202 10.08 -6.19 -3.68
CA ILE A 202 10.07 -4.85 -4.25
C ILE A 202 10.90 -3.89 -3.41
N CYS A 203 10.76 -3.89 -2.09
CA CYS A 203 11.61 -3.09 -1.21
C CYS A 203 13.09 -3.41 -1.45
N SER A 204 13.44 -4.71 -1.59
CA SER A 204 14.80 -5.13 -1.90
C SER A 204 15.27 -4.66 -3.29
N ARG A 205 14.41 -4.76 -4.31
CA ARG A 205 14.72 -4.29 -5.68
C ARG A 205 14.92 -2.78 -5.74
N ILE A 206 13.98 -2.00 -5.18
CA ILE A 206 14.01 -0.54 -5.11
C ILE A 206 15.31 -0.05 -4.47
N CYS A 207 15.69 -0.62 -3.31
CA CYS A 207 16.85 -0.15 -2.55
C CYS A 207 18.19 -0.38 -3.25
N VAL A 208 18.29 -1.34 -4.17
CA VAL A 208 19.55 -1.67 -4.85
C VAL A 208 19.56 -1.28 -6.33
N CYS A 209 18.44 -0.80 -6.87
CA CYS A 209 18.29 -0.45 -8.29
C CYS A 209 19.32 0.63 -8.70
N GLY A 210 20.11 0.37 -9.74
CA GLY A 210 21.18 1.27 -10.19
C GLY A 210 22.45 1.27 -9.33
N TYR A 211 22.59 0.33 -8.38
CA TYR A 211 23.78 0.13 -7.55
C TYR A 211 24.45 -1.23 -7.85
N PRO A 212 25.77 -1.39 -7.56
CA PRO A 212 26.47 -2.67 -7.79
C PRO A 212 25.82 -3.88 -7.12
N ARG A 213 25.15 -3.67 -5.97
CA ARG A 213 24.44 -4.72 -5.24
C ARG A 213 23.28 -5.32 -6.04
N GLN A 214 22.73 -4.63 -7.04
CA GLN A 214 21.72 -5.18 -7.95
C GLN A 214 22.23 -6.40 -8.71
N GLN A 215 23.48 -6.35 -9.20
CA GLN A 215 24.12 -7.44 -9.94
C GLN A 215 24.35 -8.64 -9.02
N VAL A 216 24.78 -8.40 -7.78
CA VAL A 216 24.94 -9.44 -6.75
C VAL A 216 23.60 -10.14 -6.45
N ARG A 217 22.50 -9.38 -6.40
CA ARG A 217 21.15 -9.91 -6.21
C ARG A 217 20.54 -10.52 -7.47
N LYS A 218 21.19 -10.39 -8.63
CA LYS A 218 20.72 -10.87 -9.94
C LYS A 218 19.32 -10.35 -10.33
N TYR A 219 18.95 -9.15 -9.86
CA TYR A 219 17.70 -8.53 -10.28
C TYR A 219 17.81 -8.00 -11.71
N LYS A 220 16.92 -8.48 -12.58
CA LYS A 220 16.80 -8.04 -13.97
C LYS A 220 15.85 -6.83 -14.05
N GLY A 221 15.97 -6.05 -15.11
CA GLY A 221 15.14 -4.88 -15.38
C GLY A 221 15.96 -3.60 -15.49
N ILE A 222 15.40 -2.49 -15.03
CA ILE A 222 16.03 -1.17 -15.11
C ILE A 222 17.30 -1.11 -14.26
N ASN A 223 18.32 -0.45 -14.81
CA ASN A 223 19.63 -0.23 -14.18
C ASN A 223 19.86 1.27 -13.93
N SER A 224 18.84 1.96 -13.41
CA SER A 224 18.87 3.39 -13.11
C SER A 224 18.58 3.60 -11.63
N ARG A 225 19.29 4.54 -11.00
CA ARG A 225 19.09 4.84 -9.57
C ARG A 225 17.75 5.53 -9.40
N ILE A 226 16.91 4.93 -8.56
CA ILE A 226 15.63 5.52 -8.15
C ILE A 226 15.92 6.38 -6.92
N PRO A 227 15.78 7.72 -6.97
CA PRO A 227 15.92 8.54 -5.78
C PRO A 227 14.75 8.24 -4.86
N ILE A 228 14.99 7.89 -3.59
CA ILE A 228 13.96 7.48 -2.63
C ILE A 228 14.05 8.39 -1.41
N SER A 229 12.90 8.82 -0.85
CA SER A 229 12.88 9.61 0.38
C SER A 229 13.13 8.75 1.64
N SER A 230 13.64 9.36 2.70
CA SER A 230 13.85 8.71 4.00
C SER A 230 12.55 8.15 4.58
N GLU A 231 11.47 8.92 4.49
CA GLU A 231 10.16 8.59 5.04
C GLU A 231 9.59 7.35 4.35
N PHE A 232 9.77 7.25 3.02
CA PHE A 232 9.37 6.08 2.25
C PHE A 232 10.13 4.83 2.72
N MET A 233 11.43 4.93 3.01
CA MET A 233 12.21 3.81 3.55
C MET A 233 11.74 3.37 4.94
N VAL A 234 11.35 4.30 5.81
CA VAL A 234 10.78 3.98 7.12
C VAL A 234 9.47 3.18 6.97
N GLN A 235 8.61 3.57 6.03
CA GLN A 235 7.40 2.82 5.74
C GLN A 235 7.71 1.43 5.17
N MET A 236 8.71 1.28 4.29
CA MET A 236 9.17 -0.03 3.84
C MET A 236 9.62 -0.91 5.01
N LEU A 237 10.44 -0.38 5.92
CA LEU A 237 10.95 -1.12 7.08
C LEU A 237 9.83 -1.62 7.99
N THR A 238 8.75 -0.87 8.14
CA THR A 238 7.57 -1.29 8.93
C THR A 238 6.95 -2.57 8.36
N GLY A 239 6.72 -2.60 7.04
CA GLY A 239 6.19 -3.78 6.35
C GLY A 239 7.14 -4.98 6.38
N ILE A 240 8.45 -4.75 6.18
CA ILE A 240 9.47 -5.81 6.27
C ILE A 240 9.53 -6.41 7.68
N TYR A 241 9.47 -5.57 8.71
CA TYR A 241 9.47 -6.01 10.10
C TYR A 241 8.28 -6.91 10.41
N TYR A 242 7.10 -6.54 9.92
CA TYR A 242 5.90 -7.37 10.05
C TYR A 242 6.06 -8.73 9.35
N ALA A 243 6.49 -8.74 8.09
CA ALA A 243 6.70 -9.97 7.32
C ALA A 243 7.71 -10.91 7.99
N PHE A 244 8.77 -10.36 8.60
CA PHE A 244 9.75 -11.13 9.35
C PHE A 244 9.16 -11.81 10.60
N ARG A 245 8.28 -11.12 11.35
CA ARG A 245 7.61 -11.72 12.52
C ARG A 245 6.65 -12.83 12.11
N LEU A 246 5.89 -12.63 11.03
CA LEU A 246 4.97 -13.65 10.53
C LEU A 246 5.71 -14.91 10.08
N ALA A 247 6.82 -14.75 9.36
CA ALA A 247 7.65 -15.89 8.93
C ALA A 247 8.21 -16.70 10.12
N LYS A 248 8.59 -16.04 11.21
CA LYS A 248 9.04 -16.71 12.43
C LYS A 248 7.94 -17.51 13.13
N GLN A 249 6.71 -16.99 13.15
CA GLN A 249 5.57 -17.67 13.77
C GLN A 249 5.19 -18.96 13.02
N GLN A 250 5.39 -19.01 11.69
CA GLN A 250 5.11 -20.21 10.88
C GLN A 250 6.15 -21.34 11.03
N GLN A 251 7.29 -21.06 11.68
CA GLN A 251 8.37 -22.03 11.91
C GLN A 251 8.32 -22.67 13.31
N GLN A 252 7.36 -22.29 14.16
CA GLN A 252 7.11 -22.83 15.49
C GLN A 252 5.82 -23.65 15.49
#